data_AF-A0A956MFR6-F1
#
_entry.id   AF-A0A956MFR6-F1
#
_cell.length_a   1.000
_cell.length_b   1.000
_cell.length_c   1.000
_cell.angle_alpha   90.00
_cell.angle_beta   90.00
_cell.angle_gamma   90.00
#
_symmetry.space_group_name_H-M   'P 1'
#
loop_
_entity.id
_entity.type
_entity.pdbx_description
1 polymer ?
#
loop_
_entity_poly.entity_id
_entity_poly.type
_entity_poly.pdbx_seq_one_letter_code
_entity_poly.pdbx_strand_id
1 'polypeptide(L)'
;MTGPVRIWRDVHLCTLQGDVDGWGILRDGAVAVRGGRILWIGPVADLPTLPGAEVVEGGGAWLTPGFIDCHTHLVFGGDRADEFERRLAGASYAEIARAGGGIRATVRATRAASEDALLQDAGLRLRDLEADGVTTVEIKSG
;
A
#
# COMPACT_ATOMS: atom_id res chain seq x y z
N MET A 1 18.63 -9.09 -16.80
CA MET A 1 18.59 -8.82 -15.35
C MET A 1 19.94 -8.29 -14.90
N THR A 2 20.17 -6.99 -15.04
CA THR A 2 21.43 -6.33 -14.64
C THR A 2 21.25 -5.68 -13.28
N GLY A 3 22.31 -5.64 -12.46
CA GLY A 3 22.31 -5.05 -11.12
C GLY A 3 22.86 -5.99 -10.05
N PRO A 4 23.29 -5.43 -8.89
CA PRO A 4 23.77 -6.23 -7.77
C PRO A 4 22.67 -7.16 -7.25
N VAL A 5 23.09 -8.29 -6.69
CA VAL A 5 22.18 -9.16 -5.94
C VAL A 5 22.07 -8.62 -4.53
N ARG A 6 20.86 -8.56 -4.01
CA ARG A 6 20.62 -8.38 -2.57
C ARG A 6 19.90 -9.59 -2.01
N ILE A 7 20.32 -10.07 -0.85
CA ILE A 7 19.73 -11.19 -0.14
C ILE A 7 19.22 -10.69 1.20
N TRP A 8 17.96 -10.95 1.50
CA TRP A 8 17.43 -10.91 2.87
C TRP A 8 17.43 -12.34 3.38
N ARG A 9 18.10 -12.60 4.49
CA ARG A 9 18.10 -13.91 5.15
C ARG A 9 17.77 -13.77 6.63
N ASP A 10 17.59 -14.89 7.32
CA ASP A 10 17.16 -14.90 8.72
C ASP A 10 15.81 -14.16 8.88
N VAL A 11 14.84 -14.54 8.04
CA VAL A 11 13.46 -14.02 8.06
C VAL A 11 12.46 -15.16 8.13
N HIS A 12 11.24 -14.88 8.56
CA HIS A 12 10.09 -15.74 8.36
C HIS A 12 9.28 -15.24 7.16
N LEU A 13 9.01 -16.10 6.19
CA LEU A 13 8.29 -15.74 4.97
C LEU A 13 6.82 -16.10 5.10
N CYS A 14 5.96 -15.19 4.64
CA CYS A 14 4.57 -15.46 4.30
C CYS A 14 4.45 -15.25 2.78
N THR A 15 4.62 -16.31 1.99
CA THR A 15 4.82 -16.15 0.53
C THR A 15 3.54 -15.85 -0.22
N LEU A 16 2.36 -16.22 0.33
CA LEU A 16 1.05 -16.11 -0.33
C LEU A 16 1.03 -16.77 -1.73
N GLN A 17 1.86 -17.80 -1.95
CA GLN A 17 1.88 -18.53 -3.21
C GLN A 17 0.55 -19.26 -3.42
N GLY A 18 -0.04 -19.15 -4.62
CA GLY A 18 -1.37 -19.68 -4.91
C GLY A 18 -1.44 -21.20 -5.08
N ASP A 19 -0.30 -21.88 -5.10
CA ASP A 19 -0.15 -23.34 -5.24
C ASP A 19 0.18 -24.04 -3.93
N VAL A 20 0.14 -23.32 -2.80
CA VAL A 20 0.31 -23.88 -1.45
C VAL A 20 -0.91 -23.56 -0.59
N ASP A 21 -1.28 -24.48 0.30
CA ASP A 21 -2.39 -24.25 1.23
C ASP A 21 -2.03 -23.19 2.27
N GLY A 22 -3.02 -22.36 2.64
CA GLY A 22 -2.87 -21.34 3.67
C GLY A 22 -2.03 -20.15 3.23
N TRP A 23 -1.10 -19.72 4.09
CA TRP A 23 -0.35 -18.47 3.94
C TRP A 23 1.03 -18.64 3.24
N GLY A 24 1.40 -19.86 2.86
CA GLY A 24 2.74 -20.15 2.34
C GLY A 24 3.85 -19.82 3.35
N ILE A 25 3.67 -20.25 4.60
CA ILE A 25 4.61 -19.94 5.69
C ILE A 25 5.91 -20.74 5.53
N LEU A 26 7.05 -20.05 5.52
CA LEU A 26 8.38 -20.66 5.62
C LEU A 26 9.14 -19.99 6.78
N ARG A 27 9.44 -20.76 7.83
CA ARG A 27 10.37 -20.29 8.86
C ARG A 27 11.80 -20.41 8.37
N ASP A 28 12.67 -19.56 8.90
CA ASP A 28 14.09 -19.51 8.57
C ASP A 28 14.33 -19.46 7.06
N GLY A 29 13.64 -18.53 6.39
CA GLY A 29 13.69 -18.31 4.96
C GLY A 29 14.69 -17.25 4.53
N ALA A 30 14.85 -17.14 3.21
CA ALA A 30 15.59 -16.08 2.56
C ALA A 30 14.98 -15.70 1.20
N VAL A 31 15.22 -14.47 0.77
CA VAL A 31 14.82 -13.94 -0.55
C VAL A 31 16.05 -13.30 -1.20
N ALA A 32 16.36 -13.70 -2.43
CA ALA A 32 17.35 -13.04 -3.27
C ALA A 32 16.65 -12.21 -4.35
N VAL A 33 17.10 -10.97 -4.55
CA VAL A 33 16.54 -10.03 -5.53
C VAL A 33 17.65 -9.54 -6.46
N ARG A 34 17.34 -9.43 -7.75
CA ARG A 34 18.22 -8.78 -8.75
C ARG A 34 17.39 -7.97 -9.72
N GLY A 35 17.75 -6.69 -9.91
CA GLY A 35 17.09 -5.81 -10.87
C GLY A 35 15.59 -5.66 -10.63
N GLY A 36 15.18 -5.50 -9.37
CA GLY A 36 13.77 -5.31 -8.98
C GLY A 36 12.89 -6.57 -9.07
N ARG A 37 13.47 -7.75 -9.25
CA ARG A 37 12.74 -9.03 -9.31
C ARG A 37 13.30 -10.03 -8.32
N ILE A 38 12.41 -10.84 -7.74
CA ILE A 38 12.79 -12.01 -6.94
C ILE A 38 13.52 -12.98 -7.87
N LEU A 39 14.80 -13.22 -7.56
CA LEU A 39 15.66 -14.19 -8.23
C LEU A 39 15.46 -15.59 -7.63
N TRP A 40 15.27 -15.66 -6.31
CA TRP A 40 15.07 -16.90 -5.57
C TRP A 40 14.38 -16.62 -4.24
N ILE A 41 13.59 -17.57 -3.75
CA ILE A 41 12.92 -17.53 -2.45
C ILE A 41 12.79 -18.97 -1.92
N GLY A 42 13.06 -19.17 -0.63
CA GLY A 42 12.99 -20.51 -0.02
C GLY A 42 13.64 -20.59 1.36
N PRO A 43 13.81 -21.80 1.91
CA PRO A 43 14.51 -22.04 3.17
C PRO A 43 15.97 -21.57 3.10
N VAL A 44 16.48 -20.88 4.13
CA VAL A 44 17.85 -20.36 4.15
C VAL A 44 18.91 -21.46 3.96
N ALA A 45 18.60 -22.68 4.37
CA ALA A 45 19.45 -23.86 4.19
C ALA A 45 19.69 -24.21 2.71
N ASP A 46 18.73 -23.85 1.84
CA ASP A 46 18.75 -24.11 0.40
C ASP A 46 19.20 -22.88 -0.41
N LEU A 47 19.62 -21.80 0.26
CA LEU A 47 20.04 -20.56 -0.38
C LEU A 47 21.28 -20.82 -1.27
N PRO A 48 21.20 -20.56 -2.59
CA PRO A 48 22.36 -20.75 -3.47
C PRO A 48 23.48 -19.76 -3.14
N THR A 49 24.71 -20.19 -3.36
CA THR A 49 25.88 -19.29 -3.32
C THR A 49 25.75 -18.27 -4.44
N LEU A 50 25.57 -16.99 -4.07
CA LEU A 50 25.48 -15.86 -4.98
C LEU A 50 26.64 -14.89 -4.72
N PRO A 51 27.79 -15.06 -5.41
CA PRO A 51 28.97 -14.24 -5.19
C PRO A 51 28.69 -12.74 -5.40
N GLY A 52 29.22 -11.91 -4.50
CA GLY A 52 29.05 -10.45 -4.56
C GLY A 52 27.64 -9.97 -4.19
N ALA A 53 26.79 -10.82 -3.61
CA ALA A 53 25.52 -10.39 -3.06
C ALA A 53 25.71 -9.54 -1.80
N GLU A 54 24.97 -8.45 -1.72
CA GLU A 54 24.77 -7.70 -0.48
C GLU A 54 23.79 -8.48 0.41
N VAL A 55 24.16 -8.76 1.66
CA VAL A 55 23.33 -9.51 2.60
C VAL A 55 22.75 -8.58 3.64
N VAL A 56 21.44 -8.69 3.85
CA VAL A 56 20.66 -8.02 4.90
C VAL A 56 20.14 -9.10 5.84
N GLU A 57 20.50 -9.00 7.12
CA GLU A 57 20.00 -9.89 8.17
C GLU A 57 18.63 -9.39 8.67
N GLY A 58 17.65 -10.29 8.66
CA GLY A 58 16.28 -10.00 9.09
C GLY A 58 16.02 -10.17 10.59
N GLY A 59 16.90 -10.87 11.33
CA GLY A 59 16.77 -11.05 12.77
C GLY A 59 15.52 -11.83 13.19
N GLY A 60 15.06 -12.76 12.36
CA GLY A 60 13.82 -13.52 12.55
C GLY A 60 12.54 -12.73 12.28
N ALA A 61 12.63 -11.53 11.68
CA ALA A 61 11.45 -10.73 11.32
C ALA A 61 10.60 -11.41 10.24
N TRP A 62 9.32 -11.08 10.20
CA TRP A 62 8.42 -11.51 9.13
C TRP A 62 8.59 -10.67 7.88
N LEU A 63 8.58 -11.33 6.72
CA LEU A 63 8.61 -10.72 5.40
C LEU A 63 7.43 -11.25 4.59
N THR A 64 6.63 -10.31 4.08
CA THR A 64 5.45 -10.55 3.25
C THR A 64 5.64 -9.88 1.88
N PRO A 65 4.84 -10.23 0.86
CA PRO A 65 4.61 -9.33 -0.26
C PRO A 65 4.14 -7.97 0.24
N GLY A 66 4.48 -6.91 -0.50
CA GLY A 66 3.92 -5.60 -0.24
C GLY A 66 2.41 -5.60 -0.47
N PHE A 67 1.68 -4.80 0.30
CA PHE A 67 0.23 -4.80 0.23
C PHE A 67 -0.28 -4.12 -1.03
N ILE A 68 -1.47 -4.56 -1.46
CA ILE A 68 -2.18 -4.03 -2.62
C ILE A 68 -3.51 -3.47 -2.14
N ASP A 69 -3.70 -2.16 -2.26
CA ASP A 69 -5.02 -1.55 -2.12
C ASP A 69 -5.64 -1.41 -3.51
N CYS A 70 -6.57 -2.32 -3.82
CA CYS A 70 -7.19 -2.39 -5.13
C CYS A 70 -8.39 -1.45 -5.30
N HIS A 71 -8.73 -0.65 -4.27
CA HIS A 71 -9.88 0.24 -4.36
C HIS A 71 -9.73 1.51 -3.53
N THR A 72 -9.27 2.59 -4.15
CA THR A 72 -9.28 3.92 -3.51
C THR A 72 -9.96 4.99 -4.35
N HIS A 73 -10.41 6.04 -3.65
CA HIS A 73 -10.69 7.35 -4.24
C HIS A 73 -9.71 8.36 -3.62
N LEU A 74 -8.41 8.11 -3.75
CA LEU A 74 -7.37 8.86 -3.03
C LEU A 74 -7.31 10.36 -3.42
N VAL A 75 -7.60 10.67 -4.68
CA VAL A 75 -7.55 12.03 -5.24
C VAL A 75 -8.92 12.70 -5.11
N PHE A 76 -9.04 13.66 -4.18
CA PHE A 76 -10.20 14.55 -4.06
C PHE A 76 -9.82 15.85 -3.35
N GLY A 77 -10.52 16.94 -3.69
CA GLY A 77 -10.38 18.23 -3.01
C GLY A 77 -11.29 18.36 -1.79
N GLY A 78 -10.82 19.11 -0.79
CA GLY A 78 -11.53 19.36 0.47
C GLY A 78 -11.73 18.10 1.30
N ASP A 79 -12.64 18.17 2.26
CA ASP A 79 -13.05 17.07 3.13
C ASP A 79 -14.57 17.13 3.39
N ARG A 80 -15.06 16.26 4.27
CA ARG A 80 -16.47 16.20 4.68
C ARG A 80 -16.63 16.14 6.19
N ALA A 81 -15.68 16.70 6.95
CA ALA A 81 -15.71 16.74 8.41
C ALA A 81 -16.93 17.51 8.92
N ASP A 82 -17.27 18.66 8.32
CA ASP A 82 -18.47 19.44 8.67
C ASP A 82 -19.77 18.63 8.48
N GLU A 83 -19.85 17.83 7.42
CA GLU A 83 -21.01 16.96 7.21
C GLU A 83 -21.08 15.84 8.24
N PHE A 84 -19.92 15.31 8.62
CA PHE A 84 -19.81 14.30 9.68
C PHE A 84 -20.27 14.88 11.03
N GLU A 85 -19.82 16.08 11.40
CA GLU A 85 -20.27 16.78 12.62
C GLU A 85 -21.79 17.01 12.62
N ARG A 86 -22.36 17.49 11.51
CA ARG A 86 -23.81 17.71 11.39
C ARG A 86 -24.62 16.42 11.56
N ARG A 87 -24.12 15.29 11.06
CA ARG A 87 -24.76 13.97 11.28
C ARG A 87 -24.75 13.60 12.75
N LEU A 88 -23.64 13.84 13.46
CA LEU A 88 -23.56 13.62 14.91
C LEU A 88 -24.56 14.51 15.68
N ALA A 89 -24.82 15.72 15.18
CA ALA A 89 -25.83 16.63 15.73
C ALA A 89 -27.28 16.28 15.34
N GLY A 90 -27.51 15.17 14.62
CA GLY A 90 -28.85 14.68 14.28
C GLY A 90 -29.39 15.11 12.91
N ALA A 91 -28.61 15.82 12.09
CA ALA A 91 -29.05 16.17 10.74
C ALA A 91 -29.19 14.92 9.87
N SER A 92 -30.32 14.80 9.18
CA SER A 92 -30.57 13.72 8.23
C SER A 92 -29.70 13.88 6.98
N TYR A 93 -29.48 12.75 6.29
CA TYR A 93 -28.81 12.75 4.99
C TYR A 93 -29.48 13.71 3.98
N ALA A 94 -30.81 13.76 3.96
CA ALA A 94 -31.56 14.61 3.05
C ALA A 94 -31.37 16.11 3.35
N GLU A 95 -31.28 16.51 4.61
CA GLU A 95 -30.99 17.90 5.00
C GLU A 95 -29.56 18.31 4.61
N ILE A 96 -28.59 17.43 4.81
CA ILE A 96 -27.20 17.66 4.40
C ILE A 96 -27.11 17.79 2.88
N ALA A 97 -27.75 16.90 2.14
CA ALA A 97 -27.77 16.95 0.67
C ALA A 97 -28.47 18.22 0.15
N ARG A 98 -29.60 18.64 0.75
CA ARG A 98 -30.29 19.90 0.40
C ARG A 98 -29.43 21.14 0.66
N ALA A 99 -28.60 21.11 1.70
CA ALA A 99 -27.61 22.15 1.99
C ALA A 99 -26.36 22.09 1.09
N GLY A 100 -26.36 21.24 0.06
CA GLY A 100 -25.27 21.11 -0.91
C GLY A 100 -24.17 20.13 -0.50
N GLY A 101 -24.31 19.40 0.62
CA GLY A 101 -23.39 18.35 1.05
C GLY A 101 -23.42 17.11 0.15
N GLY A 102 -22.94 15.98 0.67
CA GLY A 102 -22.87 14.72 -0.07
C GLY A 102 -21.72 14.69 -1.07
N ILE A 103 -21.77 13.74 -2.01
CA ILE A 103 -20.76 13.62 -3.07
C ILE A 103 -20.64 14.90 -3.91
N ARG A 104 -21.72 15.67 -4.04
CA ARG A 104 -21.73 16.94 -4.78
C ARG A 104 -20.81 17.99 -4.13
N ALA A 105 -20.61 17.95 -2.81
CA ALA A 105 -19.65 18.83 -2.14
C ALA A 105 -18.22 18.50 -2.57
N THR A 106 -17.83 17.22 -2.50
CA THR A 106 -16.52 16.74 -2.98
C THR A 106 -16.32 17.06 -4.47
N VAL A 107 -17.32 16.82 -5.33
CA VAL A 107 -17.21 17.17 -6.76
C VAL A 107 -16.94 18.66 -6.97
N ARG A 108 -17.59 19.55 -6.20
CA ARG A 108 -17.33 21.00 -6.30
C ARG A 108 -15.93 21.35 -5.79
N ALA A 109 -15.53 20.81 -4.64
CA ALA A 109 -14.21 21.06 -4.07
C ALA A 109 -13.09 20.56 -4.99
N THR A 110 -13.20 19.35 -5.52
CA THR A 110 -12.25 18.79 -6.50
C THR A 110 -12.16 19.64 -7.76
N ARG A 111 -13.29 20.14 -8.29
CA ARG A 111 -13.30 21.03 -9.48
C ARG A 111 -12.70 22.41 -9.22
N ALA A 112 -12.78 22.90 -7.98
CA ALA A 112 -12.25 24.20 -7.59
C ALA A 112 -10.75 24.15 -7.26
N ALA A 113 -10.23 22.97 -6.90
CA ALA A 113 -8.81 22.78 -6.62
C ALA A 113 -7.97 22.81 -7.90
N SER A 114 -6.74 23.32 -7.79
CA SER A 114 -5.74 23.16 -8.84
C SER A 114 -5.19 21.74 -8.88
N GLU A 115 -4.59 21.35 -10.00
CA GLU A 115 -3.89 20.07 -10.13
C GLU A 115 -2.79 19.92 -9.08
N ASP A 116 -1.98 20.96 -8.85
CA ASP A 116 -0.92 20.96 -7.84
C ASP A 116 -1.47 20.73 -6.42
N ALA A 117 -2.60 21.36 -6.08
CA ALA A 117 -3.23 21.17 -4.77
C ALA A 117 -3.74 19.73 -4.61
N LEU A 118 -4.38 19.18 -5.66
CA LEU A 118 -4.84 17.79 -5.65
C LEU A 118 -3.67 16.80 -5.53
N LEU A 119 -2.56 17.06 -6.23
CA LEU A 119 -1.35 16.24 -6.17
C LEU A 119 -0.73 16.28 -4.77
N GLN A 120 -0.65 17.46 -4.15
CA GLN A 120 -0.11 17.61 -2.80
C GLN A 120 -0.95 16.85 -1.77
N ASP A 121 -2.27 17.02 -1.80
CA ASP A 121 -3.19 16.38 -0.87
C ASP A 121 -3.23 14.86 -1.05
N ALA A 122 -3.26 14.39 -2.30
CA ALA A 122 -3.16 12.97 -2.62
C ALA A 122 -1.81 12.38 -2.15
N GLY A 123 -0.71 13.11 -2.35
CA GLY A 123 0.62 12.69 -1.93
C GLY A 123 0.76 12.54 -0.41
N LEU A 124 0.04 13.33 0.38
CA LEU A 124 -0.03 13.14 1.84
C LEU A 124 -0.68 11.78 2.19
N ARG A 125 -1.85 11.51 1.61
CA ARG A 125 -2.60 10.27 1.86
C ARG A 125 -1.86 9.03 1.35
N LEU A 126 -1.14 9.16 0.22
CA LEU A 126 -0.35 8.08 -0.34
C LEU A 126 0.82 7.71 0.57
N ARG A 127 1.45 8.68 1.24
CA ARG A 127 2.52 8.40 2.21
C ARG A 127 2.02 7.61 3.41
N ASP A 128 0.79 7.85 3.85
CA ASP A 128 0.19 7.05 4.93
C ASP A 128 0.01 5.59 4.48
N LEU A 129 -0.47 5.35 3.26
CA LEU A 129 -0.56 3.98 2.69
C LEU A 129 0.82 3.32 2.55
N GLU A 130 1.83 4.06 2.10
CA GLU A 130 3.21 3.57 1.98
C GLU A 130 3.77 3.17 3.36
N ALA A 131 3.53 3.98 4.38
CA ALA A 131 3.95 3.71 5.75
C ALA A 131 3.29 2.45 6.34
N ASP A 132 2.06 2.15 5.92
CA ASP A 132 1.33 0.93 6.27
C ASP A 132 1.77 -0.31 5.44
N GLY A 133 2.71 -0.16 4.51
CA GLY A 133 3.28 -1.25 3.71
C GLY A 133 2.58 -1.49 2.37
N VAL A 134 1.72 -0.57 1.91
CA VAL A 134 1.13 -0.63 0.56
C VAL A 134 2.18 -0.29 -0.48
N THR A 135 2.42 -1.23 -1.41
CA THR A 135 3.37 -1.04 -2.52
C THR A 135 2.68 -0.90 -3.87
N THR A 136 1.36 -1.12 -3.93
CA THR A 136 0.56 -0.95 -5.14
C THR A 136 -0.83 -0.44 -4.76
N VAL A 137 -1.26 0.63 -5.40
CA VAL A 137 -2.56 1.25 -5.15
C VAL A 137 -3.28 1.52 -6.46
N GLU A 138 -4.58 1.21 -6.49
CA GLU A 138 -5.49 1.66 -7.53
C GLU A 138 -6.18 2.96 -7.07
N ILE A 139 -6.25 3.95 -7.96
CA ILE A 139 -6.90 5.23 -7.71
C ILE A 139 -8.00 5.42 -8.75
N LYS A 140 -9.26 5.33 -8.33
CA LYS A 140 -10.41 5.59 -9.21
C LYS A 140 -10.64 7.07 -9.37
N SER A 141 -10.99 7.46 -10.60
CA SER A 141 -11.80 8.65 -10.82
C SER A 141 -13.22 8.35 -10.32
N GLY A 142 -13.64 8.98 -9.23
CA GLY A 142 -15.03 8.92 -8.78
C GLY A 142 -16.01 9.60 -9.74
#